data_AF-A0A067D974-F1
#
_entry.id   AF-A0A067D974-F1
#
_cell.length_a   1.000
_cell.length_b   1.000
_cell.length_c   1.000
_cell.angle_alpha   90.00
_cell.angle_beta   90.00
_cell.angle_gamma   90.00
#
_symmetry.space_group_name_H-M   'P 1'
#
loop_
_entity.id
_entity.type
_entity.pdbx_description
1 polymer ?
#
loop_
_entity_poly.entity_id
_entity_poly.type
_entity_poly.pdbx_seq_one_letter_code
_entity_poly.pdbx_strand_id
1 'polypeptide(L)'
;MVRSVYQFPPILTDLSLSNTELMEDPMPMMEKLPRPQVLKLKQNSYLGRKLACVGSGGFPELKVLNLKSMYWLDEWTMGAGAMPKLESLIANPCAYLRKLPKELWCVKSLCKLDLHWPQTELRQGLRTFEDMEWRYDIQLYPYGI
;
A
#
# COMPACT_ATOMS: atom_id res chain seq x y z
N MET A 1 -16.84 -4.53 29.84
CA MET A 1 -16.96 -5.69 28.93
C MET A 1 -15.55 -6.04 28.46
N VAL A 2 -15.13 -7.28 28.64
CA VAL A 2 -13.77 -7.72 28.29
C VAL A 2 -13.64 -7.67 26.77
N ARG A 3 -12.86 -6.71 26.25
CA ARG A 3 -12.42 -6.73 24.85
C ARG A 3 -11.53 -7.95 24.72
N SER A 4 -12.09 -9.07 24.26
CA SER A 4 -11.26 -10.14 23.72
C SER A 4 -10.50 -9.54 22.54
N VAL A 5 -9.20 -9.29 22.75
CA VAL A 5 -8.31 -8.86 21.68
C VAL A 5 -8.13 -10.09 20.80
N TYR A 6 -8.93 -10.18 19.74
CA TYR A 6 -8.69 -11.18 18.70
C TYR A 6 -7.27 -10.97 18.18
N GLN A 7 -6.39 -11.91 18.49
CA GLN A 7 -5.03 -11.94 17.98
C GLN A 7 -5.01 -12.78 16.71
N PHE A 8 -4.43 -12.23 15.65
CA PHE A 8 -4.26 -12.98 14.41
C PHE A 8 -3.35 -14.19 14.63
N PRO A 9 -3.53 -15.28 13.87
CA PRO A 9 -2.63 -16.42 13.93
C PRO A 9 -1.18 -15.97 13.67
N PRO A 10 -0.20 -16.46 14.44
CA PRO A 10 1.20 -16.03 14.31
C PRO A 10 1.84 -16.43 12.97
N ILE A 11 1.20 -17.36 12.24
CA ILE A 11 1.63 -17.85 10.93
C ILE A 11 0.94 -17.15 9.76
N LEU A 12 0.12 -16.12 10.01
CA LEU A 12 -0.60 -15.41 8.95
C LEU A 12 0.37 -14.69 8.01
N THR A 13 0.48 -15.19 6.77
CA THR A 13 1.31 -14.61 5.71
C THR A 13 0.50 -13.76 4.74
N ASP A 14 -0.78 -14.05 4.58
CA ASP A 14 -1.64 -13.42 3.58
C ASP A 14 -2.89 -12.87 4.27
N LEU A 15 -3.06 -11.55 4.21
CA LEU A 15 -4.23 -10.87 4.76
C LEU A 15 -4.93 -10.11 3.64
N SER A 16 -6.22 -10.38 3.45
CA SER A 16 -7.06 -9.67 2.51
C SER A 16 -8.28 -9.13 3.25
N LEU A 17 -8.46 -7.82 3.26
CA LEU A 17 -9.71 -7.17 3.65
C LEU A 17 -10.46 -6.78 2.39
N SER A 18 -11.75 -7.08 2.33
CA SER A 18 -12.62 -6.76 1.19
C SER A 18 -13.99 -6.35 1.71
N ASN A 19 -14.49 -5.19 1.30
CA ASN A 19 -15.80 -4.66 1.70
C ASN A 19 -16.05 -4.67 3.22
N THR A 20 -14.98 -4.45 3.99
CA THR A 20 -15.03 -4.35 5.46
C THR A 20 -15.42 -2.96 5.94
N GLU A 21 -15.36 -1.95 5.06
CA GLU A 21 -15.83 -0.58 5.33
C GLU A 21 -15.26 0.03 6.61
N LEU A 22 -13.98 -0.25 6.90
CA LEU A 22 -13.30 0.29 8.07
C LEU A 22 -13.28 1.82 8.01
N MET A 23 -13.60 2.45 9.14
CA MET A 23 -13.54 3.92 9.27
C MET A 23 -12.17 4.39 9.78
N GLU A 24 -11.48 3.54 10.53
CA GLU A 24 -10.13 3.79 11.04
C GLU A 24 -9.08 3.18 10.12
N ASP A 25 -7.91 3.83 10.06
CA ASP A 25 -6.77 3.34 9.27
C ASP A 25 -6.33 1.95 9.74
N PRO A 26 -6.34 0.94 8.86
CA PRO A 26 -5.93 -0.41 9.25
C PRO A 26 -4.41 -0.58 9.44
N MET A 27 -3.57 0.32 8.91
CA MET A 27 -2.11 0.14 8.87
C MET A 27 -1.45 0.03 10.25
N PRO A 28 -1.77 0.85 11.27
CA PRO A 28 -1.12 0.77 12.59
C PRO A 28 -1.37 -0.53 13.34
N MET A 29 -2.48 -1.21 13.05
CA MET A 29 -2.77 -2.53 13.62
C MET A 29 -2.05 -3.62 12.83
N MET A 30 -2.09 -3.52 11.50
CA MET A 30 -1.50 -4.52 10.61
C MET A 30 0.03 -4.53 10.61
N GLU A 31 0.68 -3.38 10.81
CA GLU A 31 2.14 -3.27 10.80
C GLU A 31 2.81 -4.03 11.95
N LYS A 32 2.04 -4.35 13.01
CA LYS A 32 2.46 -5.13 14.18
C LYS A 32 2.46 -6.64 13.93
N LEU A 33 1.86 -7.08 12.83
CA LEU A 33 1.83 -8.50 12.48
C LEU A 33 3.25 -8.93 12.06
N PRO A 34 3.81 -9.98 12.68
CA PRO A 34 5.23 -10.29 12.53
C PRO A 34 5.61 -10.95 11.19
N ARG A 35 4.63 -11.47 10.42
CA ARG A 35 4.86 -12.30 9.22
C ARG A 35 4.06 -12.01 7.95
N PRO A 36 3.17 -10.99 7.85
CA PRO A 36 2.39 -10.83 6.63
C PRO A 36 3.33 -10.50 5.46
N GLN A 37 3.36 -11.38 4.48
CA GLN A 37 4.07 -11.21 3.21
C GLN A 37 3.16 -10.54 2.18
N VAL A 38 1.84 -10.70 2.30
CA VAL A 38 0.88 -10.15 1.36
C VAL A 38 -0.23 -9.46 2.13
N LEU A 39 -0.43 -8.18 1.83
CA LEU A 39 -1.54 -7.38 2.33
C LEU A 39 -2.39 -6.89 1.16
N LYS A 40 -3.68 -7.17 1.21
CA LYS A 40 -4.64 -6.72 0.20
C LYS A 40 -5.77 -5.94 0.87
N LEU A 41 -5.94 -4.68 0.49
CA LEU A 41 -7.08 -3.84 0.87
C LEU A 41 -7.93 -3.64 -0.37
N LYS A 42 -9.13 -4.22 -0.40
CA LYS A 42 -9.96 -4.34 -1.60
C LYS A 42 -11.36 -3.78 -1.39
N GLN A 43 -11.99 -3.29 -2.46
CA GLN A 43 -13.43 -2.99 -2.52
C GLN A 43 -13.92 -2.21 -1.31
N ASN A 44 -13.51 -0.95 -1.15
CA ASN A 44 -13.92 -0.13 0.00
C ASN A 44 -13.64 -0.78 1.38
N SER A 45 -12.60 -1.60 1.51
CA SER A 45 -12.22 -2.20 2.81
C SER A 45 -11.90 -1.14 3.87
N TYR A 46 -11.49 0.05 3.44
CA TYR A 46 -11.31 1.23 4.27
C TYR A 46 -11.93 2.43 3.55
N LEU A 47 -12.75 3.19 4.26
CA LEU A 47 -13.51 4.34 3.75
C LEU A 47 -12.85 5.68 4.07
N GLY A 48 -11.82 5.68 4.91
CA GLY A 48 -11.04 6.88 5.16
C GLY A 48 -10.14 7.24 3.98
N ARG A 49 -9.61 8.46 4.04
CA ARG A 49 -8.88 9.05 2.92
C ARG A 49 -7.37 8.84 2.99
N LYS A 50 -6.84 8.62 4.19
CA LYS A 50 -5.40 8.56 4.43
C LYS A 50 -4.99 7.20 4.96
N LEU A 51 -3.95 6.61 4.37
CA LEU A 51 -3.23 5.47 4.94
C LEU A 51 -1.88 5.95 5.46
N ALA A 52 -1.53 5.57 6.68
CA ALA A 52 -0.30 5.97 7.33
C ALA A 52 0.38 4.75 7.97
N CYS A 53 1.49 4.31 7.38
CA CYS A 53 2.39 3.37 8.03
C CYS A 53 3.45 4.16 8.78
N VAL A 54 3.25 4.40 10.07
CA VAL A 54 4.10 5.31 10.87
C VAL A 54 5.15 4.53 11.68
N GLY A 55 4.98 3.22 11.86
CA GLY A 55 5.94 2.39 12.57
C GLY A 55 7.32 2.35 11.90
N SER A 56 8.36 2.72 12.64
CA SER A 56 9.75 2.47 12.22
C SER A 56 9.94 0.96 12.07
N GLY A 57 10.25 0.50 10.85
CA GLY A 57 10.34 -0.93 10.54
C GLY A 57 9.01 -1.68 10.54
N GLY A 58 7.87 -0.98 10.42
CA GLY A 58 6.56 -1.60 10.24
C GLY A 58 6.53 -2.53 9.02
N PHE A 59 5.79 -3.64 9.12
CA PHE A 59 5.70 -4.64 8.05
C PHE A 59 7.07 -5.22 7.60
N PRO A 60 7.84 -5.84 8.52
CA PRO A 60 9.21 -6.29 8.22
C PRO A 60 9.29 -7.36 7.12
N GLU A 61 8.23 -8.15 6.93
CA GLU A 61 8.17 -9.28 5.98
C GLU A 61 7.29 -9.01 4.75
N LEU A 62 6.68 -7.83 4.64
CA LEU A 62 5.71 -7.55 3.58
C LEU A 62 6.41 -7.44 2.22
N LYS A 63 5.96 -8.27 1.27
CA LYS A 63 6.44 -8.34 -0.11
C LYS A 63 5.46 -7.76 -1.11
N VAL A 64 4.15 -7.91 -0.87
CA VAL A 64 3.11 -7.45 -1.79
C VAL A 64 2.09 -6.59 -1.05
N LEU A 65 1.94 -5.35 -1.50
CA LEU A 65 0.84 -4.47 -1.10
C LEU A 65 -0.10 -4.27 -2.28
N ASN A 66 -1.36 -4.67 -2.12
CA ASN A 66 -2.39 -4.55 -3.15
C ASN A 66 -3.56 -3.69 -2.64
N LEU A 67 -3.68 -2.49 -3.19
CA LEU A 67 -4.75 -1.55 -2.93
C LEU A 67 -5.72 -1.59 -4.12
N LYS A 68 -6.85 -2.30 -3.97
CA LYS A 68 -7.81 -2.53 -5.06
C LYS A 68 -9.13 -1.81 -4.82
N SER A 69 -9.61 -1.03 -5.78
CA SER A 69 -10.90 -0.33 -5.69
C SER A 69 -11.03 0.47 -4.38
N MET A 70 -9.97 1.18 -4.02
CA MET A 70 -9.87 2.03 -2.84
C MET A 70 -10.18 3.47 -3.27
N TYR A 71 -11.45 3.74 -3.58
CA TYR A 71 -11.84 4.99 -4.25
C TYR A 71 -11.73 6.23 -3.38
N TRP A 72 -11.65 6.13 -2.06
CA TRP A 72 -11.57 7.30 -1.20
C TRP A 72 -10.14 7.66 -0.80
N LEU A 73 -9.18 6.78 -1.09
CA LEU A 73 -7.78 6.95 -0.72
C LEU A 73 -7.16 8.10 -1.52
N ASP A 74 -6.77 9.18 -0.83
CA ASP A 74 -6.13 10.36 -1.40
C ASP A 74 -4.63 10.45 -1.08
N GLU A 75 -4.27 10.05 0.14
CA GLU A 75 -2.92 10.16 0.68
C GLU A 75 -2.45 8.83 1.26
N TRP A 76 -1.20 8.49 0.95
CA TRP A 76 -0.51 7.38 1.59
C TRP A 76 0.87 7.85 2.08
N THR A 77 1.13 7.67 3.37
CA THR A 77 2.41 7.98 4.01
C THR A 77 3.07 6.72 4.55
N MET A 78 4.40 6.76 4.55
CA MET A 78 5.23 5.64 4.99
C MET A 78 6.40 6.17 5.81
N GLY A 79 6.63 5.58 6.98
CA GLY A 79 7.75 5.89 7.85
C GLY A 79 9.07 5.38 7.26
N ALA A 80 10.16 6.02 7.65
CA ALA A 80 11.49 5.61 7.23
C ALA A 80 11.76 4.14 7.63
N GLY A 81 12.21 3.34 6.66
CA GLY A 81 12.53 1.92 6.88
C GLY A 81 11.33 0.98 7.01
N ALA A 82 10.10 1.46 6.84
CA ALA A 82 8.93 0.59 6.76
C ALA A 82 8.94 -0.25 5.47
N MET A 83 8.33 -1.43 5.52
CA MET A 83 8.21 -2.38 4.40
C MET A 83 9.55 -2.65 3.68
N PRO A 84 10.64 -3.01 4.40
CA PRO A 84 11.98 -3.12 3.82
C PRO A 84 12.10 -4.23 2.75
N LYS A 85 11.16 -5.17 2.74
CA LYS A 85 11.10 -6.32 1.81
C LYS A 85 10.02 -6.17 0.73
N LEU A 86 9.42 -4.99 0.57
CA LEU A 86 8.35 -4.78 -0.41
C LEU A 86 8.89 -4.98 -1.83
N GLU A 87 8.37 -5.98 -2.53
CA GLU A 87 8.75 -6.33 -3.91
C GLU A 87 7.75 -5.74 -4.92
N SER A 88 6.46 -5.70 -4.57
CA SER A 88 5.39 -5.27 -5.48
C SER A 88 4.35 -4.37 -4.80
N LEU A 89 4.07 -3.24 -5.45
CA LEU A 89 2.93 -2.38 -5.16
C LEU A 89 1.94 -2.41 -6.33
N ILE A 90 0.68 -2.70 -6.03
CA ILE A 90 -0.43 -2.67 -6.99
C ILE A 90 -1.50 -1.71 -6.47
N ALA A 91 -1.84 -0.67 -7.23
CA ALA A 91 -2.92 0.24 -6.93
C ALA A 91 -3.95 0.25 -8.08
N ASN A 92 -5.11 -0.40 -7.88
CA ASN A 92 -6.05 -0.68 -8.97
C ASN A 92 -7.55 -0.74 -8.60
N PRO A 93 -8.38 0.22 -9.02
CA PRO A 93 -8.04 1.62 -9.10
C PRO A 93 -7.98 2.23 -7.70
N CYS A 94 -7.03 3.13 -7.51
CA CYS A 94 -6.98 4.06 -6.37
C CYS A 94 -7.13 5.47 -6.95
N ALA A 95 -8.32 5.77 -7.45
CA ALA A 95 -8.55 6.86 -8.39
C ALA A 95 -8.25 8.26 -7.83
N TYR A 96 -8.15 8.44 -6.51
CA TYR A 96 -7.86 9.74 -5.89
C TYR A 96 -6.46 9.82 -5.29
N LEU A 97 -5.67 8.74 -5.35
CA LEU A 97 -4.33 8.70 -4.79
C LEU A 97 -3.43 9.66 -5.55
N ARG A 98 -2.99 10.73 -4.88
CA ARG A 98 -2.28 11.84 -5.53
C ARG A 98 -0.77 11.65 -5.58
N LYS A 99 -0.20 10.94 -4.61
CA LYS A 99 1.25 10.76 -4.45
C LYS A 99 1.54 9.42 -3.78
N LEU A 100 2.70 8.85 -4.12
CA LEU A 100 3.30 7.75 -3.36
C LEU A 100 4.27 8.32 -2.32
N PRO A 101 4.48 7.65 -1.18
CA PRO A 101 5.43 8.10 -0.17
C PRO A 101 6.85 8.11 -0.74
N LYS A 102 7.65 9.11 -0.36
CA LYS A 102 9.01 9.27 -0.90
C LYS A 102 9.93 8.13 -0.46
N GLU A 103 9.67 7.61 0.73
CA GLU A 103 10.35 6.49 1.36
C GLU A 103 10.24 5.21 0.52
N LEU A 104 9.19 5.10 -0.33
CA LEU A 104 8.99 3.96 -1.23
C LEU A 104 10.15 3.82 -2.21
N TRP A 105 10.70 4.94 -2.69
CA TRP A 105 11.82 4.97 -3.64
C TRP A 105 13.13 4.49 -3.03
N CYS A 106 13.22 4.47 -1.69
CA CYS A 106 14.37 3.98 -0.95
C CYS A 106 14.33 2.45 -0.74
N VAL A 107 13.19 1.78 -0.99
CA VAL A 107 13.04 0.33 -0.75
C VAL A 107 13.78 -0.49 -1.79
N LYS A 108 14.90 -1.11 -1.41
CA LYS A 108 15.83 -1.85 -2.30
C LYS A 108 15.21 -3.05 -3.01
N SER A 109 14.26 -3.72 -2.36
CA SER A 109 13.57 -4.90 -2.86
C SER A 109 12.47 -4.60 -3.87
N LEU A 110 11.99 -3.35 -3.93
CA LEU A 110 10.88 -2.98 -4.78
C LEU A 110 11.30 -3.07 -6.25
N CYS A 111 10.60 -3.90 -7.01
CA CYS A 111 10.88 -4.14 -8.42
C CYS A 111 9.65 -4.02 -9.31
N LYS A 112 8.43 -3.98 -8.74
CA LYS A 112 7.19 -3.86 -9.50
C LYS A 112 6.29 -2.76 -8.96
N LEU A 113 5.86 -1.87 -9.85
CA LEU A 113 4.91 -0.80 -9.56
C LEU A 113 3.79 -0.81 -10.61
N ASP A 114 2.60 -1.26 -10.21
CA ASP A 114 1.44 -1.37 -11.08
C ASP A 114 0.34 -0.38 -10.66
N LEU A 115 0.07 0.63 -11.48
CA LEU A 115 -0.86 1.72 -11.18
C LEU A 115 -1.95 1.81 -12.26
N HIS A 116 -3.20 1.59 -11.86
CA HIS A 116 -4.36 1.69 -12.74
C HIS A 116 -5.10 3.00 -12.48
N TRP A 117 -5.24 3.79 -13.52
CA TRP A 117 -5.86 5.12 -13.51
C TRP A 117 -5.30 6.09 -12.45
N PRO A 118 -3.97 6.23 -12.30
CA PRO A 118 -3.40 7.21 -11.38
C PRO A 118 -3.77 8.64 -11.79
N GLN A 119 -4.00 9.49 -10.77
CA GLN A 119 -4.23 10.93 -10.90
C GLN A 119 -3.09 11.63 -11.65
N THR A 120 -3.39 12.75 -12.28
CA THR A 120 -2.43 13.54 -13.06
C THR A 120 -1.22 13.95 -12.22
N GLU A 121 -1.44 14.35 -10.97
CA GLU A 121 -0.39 14.74 -10.03
C GLU A 121 0.54 13.58 -9.70
N LEU A 122 -0.01 12.38 -9.50
CA LEU A 122 0.79 11.17 -9.26
C LEU A 122 1.61 10.85 -10.51
N ARG A 123 0.97 10.87 -11.69
CA ARG A 123 1.64 10.62 -12.97
C ARG A 123 2.79 11.58 -13.21
N GLN A 124 2.59 12.89 -12.99
CA GLN A 124 3.64 13.90 -13.15
C GLN A 124 4.77 13.69 -12.13
N GLY A 125 4.42 13.34 -10.89
CA GLY A 125 5.40 12.99 -9.87
C GLY A 125 6.28 11.82 -10.29
N LEU A 126 5.72 10.76 -10.88
CA LEU A 126 6.48 9.60 -11.38
C LEU A 126 7.48 9.98 -12.46
N ARG A 127 7.12 10.92 -13.36
CA ARG A 127 8.03 11.41 -14.41
C ARG A 127 9.29 12.07 -13.84
N THR A 128 9.17 12.77 -12.71
CA THR A 128 10.33 13.38 -12.07
C THR A 128 11.32 12.37 -11.46
N PHE A 129 10.95 11.09 -11.38
CA PHE A 129 11.82 9.99 -10.96
C PHE A 129 12.24 9.09 -12.14
N GLU A 130 12.05 9.54 -13.40
CA GLU A 130 12.38 8.79 -14.63
C GLU A 130 13.86 8.32 -14.69
N ASP A 131 14.78 9.00 -14.00
CA ASP A 131 16.18 8.54 -13.88
C ASP A 131 16.34 7.20 -13.12
N MET A 132 15.29 6.73 -12.42
CA MET A 132 15.25 5.46 -11.69
C MET A 132 14.45 4.37 -12.40
N GLU A 133 13.91 4.60 -13.61
CA GLU A 133 13.05 3.64 -14.34
C GLU A 133 13.69 2.25 -14.50
N TRP A 134 15.01 2.18 -14.72
CA TRP A 134 15.75 0.91 -14.85
C TRP A 134 15.58 -0.04 -13.66
N ARG A 135 15.23 0.50 -12.48
CA ARG A 135 15.10 -0.28 -11.25
C ARG A 135 13.73 -0.96 -11.11
N TYR A 136 12.71 -0.49 -11.83
CA TYR A 136 11.33 -0.88 -11.60
C TYR A 136 10.62 -1.30 -12.90
N ASP A 137 9.92 -2.42 -12.88
CA ASP A 137 8.86 -2.75 -13.85
C ASP A 137 7.63 -1.89 -13.51
N ILE A 138 7.59 -0.68 -14.07
CA ILE A 138 6.50 0.28 -13.89
C ILE A 138 5.46 0.08 -14.99
N GLN A 139 4.24 -0.26 -14.58
CA GLN A 139 3.10 -0.42 -15.47
C GLN A 139 2.05 0.63 -15.12
N LEU A 140 1.76 1.53 -16.08
CA LEU A 140 0.74 2.58 -15.94
C LEU A 140 -0.42 2.29 -16.89
N TYR A 141 -1.60 2.02 -16.34
CA TYR A 141 -2.80 1.75 -17.13
C TYR A 141 -3.70 3.00 -17.17
N PRO A 142 -3.83 3.72 -18.31
CA PRO A 142 -4.72 4.88 -18.47
C PRO A 142 -6.19 4.48 -18.61
N TYR A 143 -7.09 5.46 -18.49
CA TYR A 143 -8.54 5.24 -18.54
C TYR A 143 -8.98 4.98 -19.98
N GLY A 144 -9.64 3.84 -20.23
CA GLY A 144 -10.22 3.47 -21.52
C GLY A 144 -9.21 3.03 -22.58
N ILE A 145 -9.14 1.73 -22.83
CA ILE A 145 -8.78 1.14 -24.13
C ILE A 145 -9.83 0.10 -24.46
#